data_AF-A0A250FPG3-F1
#
_entry.id   AF-A0A250FPG3-F1
#
_cell.length_a   1.000
_cell.length_b   1.000
_cell.length_c   1.000
_cell.angle_alpha   90.00
_cell.angle_beta   90.00
_cell.angle_gamma   90.00
#
_symmetry.space_group_name_H-M   'P 1'
#
loop_
_entity.id
_entity.type
_entity.pdbx_description
1 polymer ?
#
loop_
_entity_poly.entity_id
_entity_poly.type
_entity_poly.pdbx_seq_one_letter_code
_entity_poly.pdbx_strand_id
1 'polypeptide(L)'
;MKLKKHIFPPAFFLAGITSLLVGCSQVDKKFLITDSSVGLLTRGTKITQLDSLYQKDSLVKTSLEGEFRYISEERFLIYERGKEKKQLLELTPNIPLDGSPQYIQGVQVLDDRYTTKEGISLNSTFGDIKKVYKEFDFEQLLSTVIVMPKGSNLYFAFDQKELLPALDDTYTIESIPDTAKVKRLLLNWAEGTSPTQ
;
A
#
# COMPACT_ATOMS: atom_id res chain seq x y z
N MET A 1 -43.07 -67.02 31.31
CA MET A 1 -42.32 -66.48 32.47
C MET A 1 -41.85 -65.07 32.11
N LYS A 2 -42.20 -64.07 32.91
CA LYS A 2 -42.00 -62.63 32.62
C LYS A 2 -40.52 -62.27 32.50
N LEU A 3 -40.14 -61.38 31.58
CA LEU A 3 -38.97 -60.51 31.78
C LEU A 3 -39.15 -59.11 31.17
N LYS A 4 -39.27 -58.15 32.10
CA LYS A 4 -39.08 -56.70 32.10
C LYS A 4 -38.78 -55.95 30.79
N LYS A 5 -39.64 -54.96 30.52
CA LYS A 5 -39.39 -53.78 29.69
C LYS A 5 -38.37 -52.86 30.39
N HIS A 6 -37.32 -52.46 29.71
CA HIS A 6 -36.51 -51.29 30.08
C HIS A 6 -36.72 -50.21 29.03
N ILE A 7 -37.41 -49.14 29.44
CA ILE A 7 -37.58 -47.90 28.70
C ILE A 7 -36.32 -47.07 28.96
N PHE A 8 -35.51 -46.84 27.94
CA PHE A 8 -34.43 -45.85 27.94
C PHE A 8 -35.00 -44.53 27.39
N PRO A 9 -34.75 -43.37 28.02
CA PRO A 9 -35.21 -42.09 27.50
C PRO A 9 -34.34 -41.66 26.30
N PRO A 10 -34.88 -40.91 25.33
CA PRO A 10 -34.08 -40.41 24.22
C PRO A 10 -33.19 -39.26 24.70
N ALA A 11 -31.87 -39.46 24.67
CA ALA A 11 -30.90 -38.39 24.85
C ALA A 11 -31.00 -37.44 23.65
N PHE A 12 -31.50 -36.23 23.88
CA PHE A 12 -31.48 -35.12 22.93
C PHE A 12 -30.03 -34.63 22.79
N PHE A 13 -29.30 -35.17 21.81
CA PHE A 13 -28.02 -34.60 21.37
C PHE A 13 -28.31 -33.36 20.52
N LEU A 14 -28.29 -32.18 21.14
CA LEU A 14 -28.22 -30.91 20.41
C LEU A 14 -26.78 -30.73 19.91
N ALA A 15 -26.50 -31.20 18.69
CA ALA A 15 -25.26 -30.91 18.00
C ALA A 15 -25.31 -29.44 17.52
N GLY A 16 -24.65 -28.54 18.26
CA GLY A 16 -24.43 -27.16 17.84
C GLY A 16 -23.50 -27.12 16.64
N ILE A 17 -24.05 -26.83 15.46
CA ILE A 17 -23.26 -26.52 14.26
C ILE A 17 -22.69 -25.11 14.47
N THR A 18 -21.45 -25.03 14.96
CA THR A 18 -20.67 -23.80 14.91
C THR A 18 -20.23 -23.59 13.46
N SER A 19 -21.01 -22.79 12.73
CA SER A 19 -20.63 -22.32 11.41
C SER A 19 -19.43 -21.38 11.55
N LEU A 20 -18.22 -21.90 11.29
CA LEU A 20 -17.04 -21.07 11.10
C LEU A 20 -17.24 -20.23 9.85
N LEU A 21 -17.65 -18.96 10.04
CA LEU A 21 -17.59 -17.96 8.98
C LEU A 21 -16.12 -17.65 8.73
N VAL A 22 -15.48 -18.43 7.85
CA VAL A 22 -14.22 -18.03 7.24
C VAL A 22 -14.55 -16.92 6.25
N GLY A 23 -14.61 -15.69 6.75
CA GLY A 23 -14.72 -14.50 5.92
C GLY A 23 -13.44 -14.32 5.13
N CYS A 24 -13.39 -14.85 3.90
CA CYS A 24 -12.41 -14.42 2.92
C CYS A 24 -12.74 -12.96 2.59
N SER A 25 -12.10 -12.01 3.28
CA SER A 25 -12.22 -10.58 2.97
C SER A 25 -11.62 -10.35 1.59
N GLN A 26 -12.47 -10.33 0.56
CA GLN A 26 -12.06 -9.87 -0.77
C GLN A 26 -11.64 -8.40 -0.63
N VAL A 27 -10.37 -8.10 -0.86
CA VAL A 27 -9.88 -6.72 -0.89
C VAL A 27 -10.63 -5.99 -1.99
N ASP A 28 -11.29 -4.89 -1.65
CA ASP A 28 -11.96 -4.05 -2.63
C ASP A 28 -10.92 -3.58 -3.66
N LYS A 29 -11.17 -3.85 -4.95
CA LYS A 29 -10.27 -3.48 -6.04
C LYS A 29 -9.95 -1.98 -6.04
N LYS A 30 -10.84 -1.12 -5.53
CA LYS A 30 -10.59 0.32 -5.39
C LYS A 30 -9.39 0.62 -4.50
N PHE A 31 -9.12 -0.23 -3.51
CA PHE A 31 -8.07 -0.05 -2.51
C PHE A 31 -6.95 -1.10 -2.64
N LEU A 32 -6.95 -1.88 -3.72
CA LEU A 32 -5.92 -2.89 -3.94
C LEU A 32 -4.64 -2.26 -4.48
N ILE A 33 -3.50 -2.62 -3.88
CA ILE A 33 -2.16 -2.33 -4.38
C ILE A 33 -1.59 -3.59 -5.02
N THR A 34 -1.01 -3.43 -6.21
CA THR A 34 -0.16 -4.42 -6.88
C THR A 34 1.08 -3.71 -7.43
N ASP A 35 2.08 -4.47 -7.88
CA ASP A 35 3.26 -3.85 -8.51
C ASP A 35 2.93 -3.05 -9.78
N SER A 36 1.75 -3.26 -10.38
CA SER A 36 1.32 -2.61 -11.62
C SER A 36 0.17 -1.61 -11.44
N SER A 37 -0.43 -1.54 -10.24
CA SER A 37 -1.64 -0.76 -10.01
C SER A 37 -1.82 -0.29 -8.57
N VAL A 38 -2.42 0.88 -8.38
CA VAL A 38 -2.92 1.36 -7.08
C VAL A 38 -4.36 1.81 -7.26
N GLY A 39 -5.31 1.00 -6.79
CA GLY A 39 -6.73 1.25 -7.00
C GLY A 39 -7.09 1.38 -8.48
N LEU A 40 -7.53 2.57 -8.89
CA LEU A 40 -7.91 2.89 -10.27
C LEU A 40 -6.72 3.20 -11.19
N LEU A 41 -5.52 3.39 -10.63
CA LEU A 41 -4.32 3.76 -11.37
C LEU A 41 -3.56 2.53 -11.82
N THR A 42 -2.95 2.63 -13.00
CA THR A 42 -1.99 1.67 -13.56
C THR A 42 -0.78 2.41 -14.10
N ARG A 43 0.31 1.69 -14.40
CA ARG A 43 1.50 2.27 -15.07
C ARG A 43 1.18 3.02 -16.37
N GLY A 44 0.11 2.64 -17.07
CA GLY A 44 -0.33 3.28 -18.31
C GLY A 44 -1.30 4.45 -18.13
N THR A 45 -1.65 4.81 -16.88
CA THR A 45 -2.61 5.90 -16.63
C THR A 45 -1.99 7.23 -17.03
N LYS A 46 -2.60 7.87 -18.03
CA LYS A 46 -2.23 9.21 -18.49
C LYS A 46 -2.79 10.27 -17.55
N ILE A 47 -2.10 11.39 -17.40
CA ILE A 47 -2.60 12.53 -16.62
C ILE A 47 -3.97 12.99 -17.11
N THR A 48 -4.18 12.99 -18.43
CA THR A 48 -5.44 13.39 -19.07
C THR A 48 -6.64 12.49 -18.73
N GLN A 49 -6.41 11.33 -18.10
CA GLN A 49 -7.47 10.41 -17.66
C GLN A 49 -7.90 10.66 -16.21
N LEU A 50 -7.14 11.44 -15.42
CA LEU A 50 -7.37 11.58 -13.99
C LEU A 50 -8.76 12.14 -13.65
N ASP A 51 -9.23 13.17 -14.38
CA ASP A 51 -10.55 13.76 -14.16
C ASP A 51 -11.68 12.73 -14.30
N SER A 52 -11.57 11.83 -15.29
CA SER A 52 -12.56 10.78 -15.51
C SER A 52 -12.46 9.69 -14.46
N LEU A 53 -11.24 9.25 -14.10
CA LEU A 53 -11.03 8.19 -13.11
C LEU A 53 -11.52 8.62 -11.72
N TYR A 54 -11.30 9.88 -11.36
CA TYR A 54 -11.63 10.45 -10.06
C TYR A 54 -12.85 11.38 -10.10
N GLN A 55 -13.76 11.18 -11.05
CA GLN A 55 -14.97 12.02 -11.19
C GLN A 55 -15.85 12.07 -9.92
N LYS A 56 -15.75 11.06 -9.05
CA LYS A 56 -16.48 10.97 -7.77
C LYS A 56 -15.69 11.52 -6.58
N ASP A 57 -14.40 11.80 -6.77
CA ASP A 57 -13.46 12.28 -5.76
C ASP A 57 -13.05 13.72 -6.09
N SER A 58 -12.30 14.38 -5.21
CA SER A 58 -11.80 15.74 -5.44
C SER A 58 -10.35 15.67 -5.89
N LEU A 59 -10.08 16.10 -7.13
CA LEU A 59 -8.75 16.19 -7.72
C LEU A 59 -8.23 17.62 -7.58
N VAL A 60 -7.06 17.78 -6.96
CA VAL A 60 -6.35 19.07 -6.86
C VAL A 60 -5.01 18.94 -7.56
N LYS A 61 -4.74 19.83 -8.51
CA LYS A 61 -3.44 19.95 -9.17
C LYS A 61 -2.62 21.00 -8.43
N THR A 62 -1.42 20.64 -7.98
CA THR A 62 -0.44 21.62 -7.50
C THR A 62 0.38 22.10 -8.69
N SER A 63 0.53 23.42 -8.81
CA SER A 63 1.52 24.03 -9.69
C SER A 63 2.35 24.98 -8.86
N LEU A 64 3.67 24.93 -8.97
CA LEU A 64 4.48 26.10 -8.66
C LEU A 64 4.27 27.09 -9.80
N GLU A 65 3.58 28.19 -9.50
CA GLU A 65 3.43 29.31 -10.44
C GLU A 65 4.80 29.99 -10.60
N GLY A 66 5.41 29.94 -11.79
CA GLY A 66 6.69 30.60 -12.09
C GLY A 66 7.44 30.03 -13.29
N GLU A 67 8.57 30.66 -13.66
CA GLU A 67 9.42 30.29 -14.80
C GLU A 67 10.13 28.92 -14.66
N PHE A 68 10.00 28.26 -13.50
CA PHE A 68 10.65 26.98 -13.18
C PHE A 68 9.79 25.74 -13.51
N ARG A 69 8.95 25.80 -14.56
CA ARG A 69 8.07 24.69 -15.00
C ARG A 69 8.80 23.39 -15.40
N TYR A 70 10.12 23.40 -15.40
CA TYR A 70 10.97 22.27 -15.80
C TYR A 70 11.33 21.33 -14.64
N ILE A 71 11.02 21.70 -13.40
CA ILE A 71 11.21 20.81 -12.25
C ILE A 71 9.88 20.07 -12.05
N SER A 72 9.94 18.74 -11.96
CA SER A 72 8.80 17.83 -11.81
C SER A 72 8.11 17.97 -10.44
N GLU A 73 7.68 19.18 -10.09
CA GLU A 73 7.03 19.53 -8.82
C GLU A 73 5.51 19.51 -8.94
N GLU A 74 4.97 19.29 -10.15
CA GLU A 74 3.55 19.04 -10.35
C GLU A 74 3.13 17.79 -9.57
N ARG A 75 2.13 17.94 -8.71
CA ARG A 75 1.48 16.83 -7.99
C ARG A 75 -0.01 16.88 -8.24
N PHE A 76 -0.60 15.69 -8.24
CA PHE A 76 -2.05 15.54 -8.24
C PHE A 76 -2.46 14.94 -6.90
N LEU A 77 -3.24 15.69 -6.14
CA LEU A 77 -3.73 15.27 -4.84
C LEU A 77 -5.17 14.79 -5.00
N ILE A 78 -5.43 13.56 -4.58
CA ILE A 78 -6.76 12.96 -4.62
C ILE A 78 -7.34 13.00 -3.21
N TYR A 79 -8.52 13.58 -3.05
CA TYR A 79 -9.26 13.62 -1.78
C TYR A 79 -10.61 12.92 -1.93
N GLU A 80 -11.06 12.28 -0.85
CA GLU A 80 -12.43 11.77 -0.80
C GLU A 80 -13.43 12.94 -0.90
N ARG A 81 -14.48 12.77 -1.68
CA ARG A 81 -15.55 13.76 -1.76
C ARG A 81 -16.54 13.54 -0.61
N GLY A 82 -16.68 14.53 0.25
CA GLY A 82 -17.58 14.46 1.39
C GLY A 82 -17.24 15.50 2.45
N LYS A 83 -17.80 15.31 3.66
CA LYS A 83 -17.47 16.16 4.82
C LYS A 83 -16.04 15.94 5.29
N GLU A 84 -15.55 14.72 5.19
CA GLU A 84 -14.17 14.37 5.51
C GLU A 84 -13.31 14.57 4.25
N LYS A 85 -12.43 15.58 4.28
CA LYS A 85 -11.49 15.87 3.19
C LYS A 85 -10.23 15.01 3.34
N LYS A 86 -10.38 13.70 3.54
CA LYS A 86 -9.24 12.80 3.71
C LYS A 86 -8.48 12.69 2.38
N GLN A 87 -7.17 12.93 2.42
CA GLN A 87 -6.32 12.71 1.25
C GLN A 87 -6.13 11.20 1.05
N LEU A 88 -6.41 10.74 -0.16
CA LEU A 88 -6.32 9.34 -0.55
C LEU A 88 -4.93 9.02 -1.08
N LEU A 89 -4.51 9.79 -2.08
CA LEU A 89 -3.30 9.56 -2.85
C LEU A 89 -2.65 10.91 -3.22
N GLU A 90 -1.34 10.89 -3.39
CA GLU A 90 -0.58 11.94 -4.06
C GLU A 90 0.16 11.32 -5.26
N LEU A 91 -0.02 11.92 -6.44
CA LEU A 91 0.49 11.37 -7.69
C LEU A 91 1.59 12.25 -8.25
N THR A 92 2.68 11.61 -8.65
CA THR A 92 3.83 12.23 -9.31
C THR A 92 3.84 11.78 -10.77
N PRO A 93 3.73 12.72 -11.73
CA PRO A 93 3.85 12.37 -13.14
C PRO A 93 5.31 12.09 -13.52
N ASN A 94 5.54 11.33 -14.59
CA ASN A 94 6.87 11.21 -15.16
C ASN A 94 7.31 12.52 -15.83
N ILE A 95 8.62 12.69 -16.00
CA ILE A 95 9.15 13.70 -16.91
C ILE A 95 8.94 13.19 -18.34
N PRO A 96 8.15 13.87 -19.19
CA PRO A 96 7.91 13.40 -20.54
C PRO A 96 9.17 13.56 -21.39
N LEU A 97 9.45 12.57 -22.23
CA LEU A 97 10.33 12.77 -23.39
C LEU A 97 9.59 13.66 -24.40
N ASP A 98 10.32 14.47 -25.16
CA ASP A 98 9.70 15.40 -26.11
C ASP A 98 8.72 14.66 -27.06
N GLY A 99 7.52 15.23 -27.21
CA GLY A 99 6.42 14.65 -28.00
C GLY A 99 5.73 13.40 -27.42
N SER A 100 6.12 12.91 -26.23
CA SER A 100 5.51 11.72 -25.61
C SER A 100 4.37 12.07 -24.63
N PRO A 101 3.34 11.20 -24.49
CA PRO A 101 2.34 11.38 -23.44
C PRO A 101 2.96 11.28 -22.04
N GLN A 102 2.43 12.08 -21.11
CA GLN A 102 2.79 12.02 -19.70
C GLN A 102 1.88 11.06 -18.93
N TYR A 103 2.48 10.22 -18.10
CA TYR A 103 1.87 9.17 -17.30
C TYR A 103 2.11 9.40 -15.82
N ILE A 104 1.30 8.74 -14.99
CA ILE A 104 1.57 8.66 -13.55
C ILE A 104 2.74 7.69 -13.35
N GLN A 105 3.76 8.14 -12.64
CA GLN A 105 4.95 7.35 -12.33
C GLN A 105 4.99 6.99 -10.84
N GLY A 106 4.78 7.97 -9.98
CA GLY A 106 4.79 7.80 -8.53
C GLY A 106 3.39 7.89 -7.95
N VAL A 107 3.10 7.03 -6.98
CA VAL A 107 1.86 7.06 -6.19
C VAL A 107 2.23 6.94 -4.73
N GLN A 108 2.06 8.01 -3.96
CA GLN A 108 2.10 7.94 -2.51
C GLN A 108 0.71 7.62 -1.98
N VAL A 109 0.63 6.60 -1.13
CA VAL A 109 -0.61 6.20 -0.45
C VAL A 109 -0.71 6.98 0.87
N LEU A 110 -1.88 7.57 1.13
CA LEU A 110 -2.17 8.30 2.38
C LEU A 110 -3.41 7.76 3.12
N ASP A 111 -4.24 6.97 2.45
CA ASP A 111 -5.40 6.32 3.05
C ASP A 111 -5.09 4.87 3.44
N ASP A 112 -5.41 4.52 4.67
CA ASP A 112 -5.13 3.24 5.32
C ASP A 112 -5.98 2.06 4.82
N ARG A 113 -7.02 2.33 4.01
CA ARG A 113 -7.79 1.27 3.35
C ARG A 113 -6.99 0.58 2.24
N TYR A 114 -5.97 1.25 1.68
CA TYR A 114 -5.16 0.67 0.63
C TYR A 114 -4.25 -0.44 1.14
N THR A 115 -4.28 -1.60 0.47
CA THR A 115 -3.49 -2.77 0.89
C THR A 115 -3.12 -3.68 -0.27
N THR A 116 -2.01 -4.42 -0.15
CA THR A 116 -1.65 -5.50 -1.07
C THR A 116 -2.53 -6.74 -0.86
N LYS A 117 -2.44 -7.74 -1.74
CA LYS A 117 -3.15 -9.02 -1.55
C LYS A 117 -2.71 -9.74 -0.27
N GLU A 118 -1.46 -9.53 0.14
CA GLU A 118 -0.82 -10.09 1.32
C GLU A 118 -1.08 -9.26 2.58
N GLY A 119 -1.84 -8.16 2.48
CA GLY A 119 -2.23 -7.34 3.62
C GLY A 119 -1.22 -6.26 4.01
N ILE A 120 -0.22 -5.96 3.18
CA ILE A 120 0.75 -4.89 3.46
C ILE A 120 0.09 -3.53 3.19
N SER A 121 0.21 -2.58 4.11
CA SER A 121 -0.40 -1.25 4.05
C SER A 121 0.41 -0.21 4.85
N LEU A 122 -0.08 1.02 4.93
CA LEU A 122 0.47 2.06 5.81
C LEU A 122 0.46 1.68 7.30
N ASN A 123 -0.41 0.75 7.71
CA ASN A 123 -0.50 0.30 9.10
C ASN A 123 0.48 -0.84 9.43
N SER A 124 1.20 -1.36 8.42
CA SER A 124 2.14 -2.46 8.60
C SER A 124 3.39 -2.02 9.37
N THR A 125 4.01 -3.01 9.99
CA THR A 125 5.36 -2.88 10.57
C THR A 125 6.41 -3.44 9.62
N PHE A 126 7.69 -3.16 9.89
CA PHE A 126 8.78 -3.79 9.13
C PHE A 126 8.77 -5.32 9.31
N GLY A 127 8.40 -5.82 10.48
CA GLY A 127 8.23 -7.25 10.73
C GLY A 127 7.16 -7.88 9.84
N ASP A 128 6.06 -7.17 9.57
CA ASP A 128 5.02 -7.65 8.64
C ASP A 128 5.52 -7.69 7.19
N ILE A 129 6.25 -6.65 6.77
CA ILE A 129 6.86 -6.58 5.44
C ILE A 129 7.85 -7.75 5.22
N LYS A 130 8.69 -8.08 6.21
CA LYS A 130 9.63 -9.21 6.13
C LYS A 130 8.98 -10.59 6.07
N LYS A 131 7.72 -10.72 6.52
CA LYS A 131 6.98 -11.99 6.34
C LYS A 131 6.66 -12.23 4.87
N VAL A 132 6.37 -11.17 4.12
CA VAL A 132 6.01 -11.20 2.70
C VAL A 132 7.22 -11.15 1.79
N TYR A 133 8.14 -10.20 2.01
CA TYR A 133 9.33 -9.99 1.18
C TYR A 133 10.60 -10.44 1.90
N LYS A 134 11.59 -10.93 1.14
CA LYS A 134 12.81 -11.56 1.70
C LYS A 134 14.09 -10.79 1.42
N GLU A 135 14.15 -10.12 0.28
CA GLU A 135 15.31 -9.34 -0.14
C GLU A 135 14.91 -7.89 -0.34
N PHE A 136 15.80 -7.00 0.04
CA PHE A 136 15.53 -5.57 0.05
C PHE A 136 16.76 -4.80 -0.38
N ASP A 137 16.53 -3.70 -1.09
CA ASP A 137 17.47 -2.58 -1.18
C ASP A 137 17.15 -1.57 -0.08
N PHE A 138 18.16 -0.83 0.37
CA PHE A 138 18.09 0.09 1.49
C PHE A 138 18.80 1.40 1.15
N GLU A 139 18.18 2.51 1.52
CA GLU A 139 18.74 3.84 1.37
C GLU A 139 18.53 4.65 2.65
N GLN A 140 19.60 5.26 3.16
CA GLN A 140 19.54 6.19 4.28
C GLN A 140 19.42 7.63 3.76
N LEU A 141 18.42 8.36 4.24
CA LEU A 141 18.27 9.80 4.06
C LEU A 141 18.52 10.54 5.38
N LEU A 142 18.40 11.88 5.37
CA LEU A 142 18.73 12.73 6.52
C LEU A 142 17.94 12.42 7.80
N SER A 143 16.67 12.01 7.67
CA SER A 143 15.78 11.76 8.83
C SER A 143 14.91 10.51 8.68
N THR A 144 15.09 9.77 7.59
CA THR A 144 14.32 8.56 7.29
C THR A 144 15.19 7.55 6.60
N VAL A 145 14.85 6.27 6.73
CA VAL A 145 15.39 5.21 5.88
C VAL A 145 14.31 4.72 4.93
N ILE A 146 14.71 4.34 3.72
CA ILE A 146 13.85 3.79 2.68
C ILE A 146 14.22 2.33 2.47
N VAL A 147 13.21 1.47 2.46
CA VAL A 147 13.33 0.04 2.18
C VAL A 147 12.53 -0.28 0.92
N MET A 148 13.17 -0.98 -0.02
CA MET A 148 12.60 -1.37 -1.30
C MET A 148 12.68 -2.89 -1.44
N PRO A 149 11.57 -3.64 -1.39
CA PRO A 149 11.61 -5.07 -1.66
C PRO A 149 12.05 -5.34 -3.09
N LYS A 150 13.03 -6.24 -3.27
CA LYS A 150 13.46 -6.64 -4.61
C LYS A 150 12.33 -7.35 -5.35
N GLY A 151 12.17 -7.01 -6.63
CA GLY A 151 11.10 -7.53 -7.48
C GLY A 151 9.75 -6.84 -7.27
N SER A 152 9.67 -5.80 -6.44
CA SER A 152 8.48 -4.99 -6.24
C SER A 152 8.72 -3.52 -6.60
N ASN A 153 7.66 -2.80 -6.92
CA ASN A 153 7.68 -1.34 -7.11
C ASN A 153 7.36 -0.55 -5.82
N LEU A 154 7.29 -1.24 -4.68
CA LEU A 154 6.96 -0.65 -3.38
C LEU A 154 8.17 -0.06 -2.68
N TYR A 155 7.95 1.06 -2.00
CA TYR A 155 8.93 1.76 -1.19
C TYR A 155 8.28 2.06 0.17
N PHE A 156 8.99 1.69 1.23
CA PHE A 156 8.56 1.95 2.60
C PHE A 156 9.55 2.89 3.27
N ALA A 157 9.07 4.02 3.79
CA ALA A 157 9.90 4.90 4.59
C ALA A 157 9.62 4.70 6.08
N PHE A 158 10.70 4.65 6.87
CA PHE A 158 10.66 4.59 8.34
C PHE A 158 11.35 5.81 8.93
N ASP A 159 10.87 6.29 10.07
CA ASP A 159 11.50 7.40 10.79
C ASP A 159 12.81 6.91 11.41
N GLN A 160 13.90 7.65 11.20
CA GLN A 160 15.21 7.31 11.75
C GLN A 160 15.19 7.22 13.28
N LYS A 161 14.28 7.95 13.95
CA LYS A 161 14.09 7.90 15.41
C LYS A 161 13.54 6.57 15.92
N GLU A 162 12.94 5.75 15.05
CA GLU A 162 12.44 4.41 15.40
C GLU A 162 13.50 3.32 15.21
N LEU A 163 14.71 3.67 14.75
CA LEU A 163 15.78 2.72 14.47
C LEU A 163 16.62 2.41 15.71
N LEU A 164 17.26 1.24 15.70
CA LEU A 164 18.32 0.91 16.63
C LEU A 164 19.51 1.86 16.41
N PRO A 165 20.33 2.13 17.45
CA PRO A 165 21.49 3.00 17.32
C PRO A 165 22.37 2.61 16.12
N ALA A 166 22.79 3.62 15.36
CA ALA A 166 23.72 3.42 14.26
C ALA A 166 25.06 2.85 14.75
N LEU A 167 25.70 2.08 13.88
CA LEU A 167 27.10 1.71 14.03
C LEU A 167 27.90 2.69 13.16
N ASP A 168 28.80 3.47 13.77
CA ASP A 168 29.61 4.47 13.07
C ASP A 168 28.77 5.43 12.19
N ASP A 169 27.69 5.98 12.75
CA ASP A 169 26.73 6.90 12.11
C ASP A 169 26.02 6.36 10.85
N THR A 170 26.19 5.07 10.54
CA THR A 170 25.57 4.39 9.41
C THR A 170 24.46 3.46 9.87
N TYR A 171 23.30 3.58 9.25
CA TYR A 171 22.21 2.64 9.42
C TYR A 171 22.25 1.60 8.32
N THR A 172 21.88 0.37 8.66
CA THR A 172 21.63 -0.70 7.69
C THR A 172 20.18 -1.16 7.83
N ILE A 173 19.75 -2.08 6.97
CA ILE A 173 18.40 -2.64 7.07
C ILE A 173 18.16 -3.37 8.40
N GLU A 174 19.21 -3.96 8.99
CA GLU A 174 19.18 -4.60 10.30
C GLU A 174 18.96 -3.61 11.44
N SER A 175 19.21 -2.33 11.22
CA SER A 175 18.93 -1.28 12.20
C SER A 175 17.44 -1.01 12.38
N ILE A 176 16.57 -1.52 11.50
CA ILE A 176 15.11 -1.33 11.58
C ILE A 176 14.48 -2.42 12.46
N PRO A 177 13.91 -2.08 13.64
CA PRO A 177 13.20 -3.05 14.47
C PRO A 177 11.96 -3.60 13.76
N ASP A 178 11.60 -4.84 14.06
CA ASP A 178 10.37 -5.47 13.53
C ASP A 178 9.11 -4.68 13.87
N THR A 179 9.12 -3.92 14.97
CA THR A 179 7.98 -3.11 15.43
C THR A 179 7.90 -1.73 14.77
N ALA A 180 8.92 -1.30 14.02
CA ALA A 180 8.94 0.00 13.38
C ALA A 180 7.79 0.13 12.38
N LYS A 181 7.07 1.25 12.44
CA LYS A 181 5.86 1.43 11.63
C LYS A 181 6.18 2.15 10.32
N VAL A 182 5.52 1.73 9.25
CA VAL A 182 5.59 2.44 7.97
C VAL A 182 5.10 3.89 8.16
N LYS A 183 5.94 4.85 7.77
CA LYS A 183 5.56 6.28 7.75
C LYS A 183 5.06 6.72 6.38
N ARG A 184 5.67 6.18 5.32
CA ARG A 184 5.25 6.43 3.95
C ARG A 184 5.27 5.13 3.16
N LEU A 185 4.23 4.96 2.36
CA LEU A 185 4.08 3.89 1.40
C LEU A 185 3.98 4.52 0.02
N LEU A 186 4.94 4.19 -0.84
CA LEU A 186 4.98 4.69 -2.21
C LEU A 186 5.07 3.53 -3.19
N LEU A 187 4.50 3.73 -4.36
CA LEU A 187 4.72 2.93 -5.54
C LEU A 187 5.41 3.79 -6.60
N ASN A 188 6.44 3.26 -7.27
CA ASN A 188 7.15 3.99 -8.33
C ASN A 188 7.39 3.08 -9.54
N TRP A 189 6.90 3.50 -10.72
CA TRP A 189 7.02 2.77 -11.99
C TRP A 189 8.11 3.32 -12.92
N ALA A 190 9.18 3.93 -12.36
CA ALA A 190 10.31 4.39 -13.15
C ALA A 190 10.87 3.29 -14.07
N GLU A 191 11.29 3.65 -15.28
CA GLU A 191 11.96 2.70 -16.18
C GLU A 191 13.18 2.07 -15.49
N GLY A 192 13.25 0.73 -15.47
CA GLY A 192 14.28 -0.04 -14.79
C GLY A 192 13.81 -0.84 -13.56
N THR A 193 12.62 -0.56 -13.00
CA THR A 193 12.06 -1.29 -11.84
C THR A 193 11.14 -2.46 -12.25
N SER A 194 11.41 -3.11 -13.38
CA SER A 194 10.54 -4.19 -13.84
C SER A 194 10.50 -5.34 -12.81
N PRO A 195 9.32 -5.81 -12.38
CA PRO A 195 9.23 -7.16 -11.85
C PRO A 195 9.67 -8.07 -13.00
N THR A 196 10.65 -8.92 -12.74
CA THR A 196 10.96 -10.01 -13.66
C THR A 196 9.67 -10.82 -13.82
N GLN A 197 9.22 -11.01 -15.07
CA GLN A 197 8.05 -11.83 -15.39
C GLN A 197 8.20 -13.25 -14.86
#